data_AF-A0A935K4C4-F1
#
_entry.id   AF-A0A935K4C4-F1
#
_cell.length_a   1.000
_cell.length_b   1.000
_cell.length_c   1.000
_cell.angle_alpha   90.00
_cell.angle_beta   90.00
_cell.angle_gamma   90.00
#
_symmetry.space_group_name_H-M   'P 1'
#
loop_
_entity.id
_entity.type
_entity.pdbx_description
1 polymer ?
#
loop_
_entity_poly.entity_id
_entity_poly.type
_entity_poly.pdbx_seq_one_letter_code
_entity_poly.pdbx_strand_id
1 'polypeptide(L)'
;MSTRILLLLAFVVASPASADSYKCRGPKGEVVISDTGCYGNTSTESVRSSEYISPERARQAREASTRNQAQLQGIENENAAYRQAQEIKAGQVQAQPVAQATAPAPITDSDAYRNCVRDVERQPASQSVKAEMIAACRTSGLVQRSSGISGDAVTNCVRDVERTAASGKEKARQLATCHGGDVKPEPPPPPKPQPSTITSCDRGGCWDNVGNRYNSGGGNTMFRNDGKTCQKVGNTLNCN
;
A
#
# COMPACT_ATOMS: atom_id res chain seq x y z
N MET A 1 42.34 27.13 36.21
CA MET A 1 40.88 27.25 35.97
C MET A 1 40.60 27.73 34.53
N SER A 2 41.13 27.06 33.49
CA SER A 2 41.00 27.58 32.10
C SER A 2 40.64 26.55 31.03
N THR A 3 40.26 25.31 31.39
CA THR A 3 39.91 24.28 30.40
C THR A 3 38.44 23.88 30.38
N ARG A 4 37.61 24.40 31.30
CA ARG A 4 36.16 24.13 31.32
C ARG A 4 35.32 25.15 30.55
N ILE A 5 35.90 26.26 30.12
CA ILE A 5 35.18 27.33 29.40
C ILE A 5 35.10 27.04 27.89
N LEU A 6 36.01 26.21 27.36
CA LEU A 6 36.09 25.93 25.92
C LEU A 6 35.08 24.87 25.40
N LEU A 7 34.47 24.07 26.27
CA LEU A 7 33.50 23.04 25.87
C LEU A 7 32.03 23.50 25.88
N LEU A 8 31.74 24.68 26.42
CA LEU A 8 30.38 25.25 26.45
C LEU A 8 30.04 26.13 25.23
N LEU A 9 31.01 26.38 24.34
CA LEU A 9 30.85 27.25 23.17
C LEU A 9 30.53 26.51 21.86
N ALA A 10 30.46 25.17 21.85
CA ALA A 10 30.21 24.39 20.64
C ALA A 10 28.72 24.02 20.41
N PHE A 11 27.80 24.46 21.27
CA PHE A 11 26.38 24.08 21.22
C PHE A 11 25.43 25.20 20.79
N VAL A 12 25.95 26.29 20.24
CA VAL A 12 25.14 27.41 19.74
C VAL A 12 25.52 27.64 18.29
N VAL A 13 24.78 27.02 17.36
CA VAL A 13 24.19 27.59 16.12
C VAL A 13 23.63 26.40 15.32
N ALA A 14 22.52 25.82 15.79
CA ALA A 14 21.60 25.10 14.90
C ALA A 14 20.50 26.10 14.54
N SER A 15 20.81 27.04 13.64
CA SER A 15 19.80 27.94 13.10
C SER A 15 18.83 27.11 12.26
N PRO A 16 17.51 27.23 12.45
CA PRO A 16 16.57 26.67 11.49
C PRO A 16 16.85 27.33 10.14
N ALA A 17 17.27 26.55 9.15
CA ALA A 17 17.34 26.99 7.76
C ALA A 17 15.91 27.04 7.23
N SER A 18 15.19 28.12 7.50
CA SER A 18 13.95 28.45 6.81
C SER A 18 14.33 28.84 5.38
N ALA A 19 14.20 27.88 4.46
CA ALA A 19 14.30 28.12 3.04
C ALA A 19 12.93 28.64 2.55
N ASP A 20 12.76 29.95 2.58
CA ASP A 20 11.57 30.59 2.01
C ASP A 20 11.79 30.73 0.49
N SER A 21 10.95 30.06 -0.31
CA SER A 21 10.95 30.21 -1.76
C SER A 21 9.92 31.26 -2.18
N TYR A 22 10.37 32.27 -2.92
CA TYR A 22 9.58 33.41 -3.35
C TYR A 22 9.23 33.24 -4.83
N LYS A 23 7.93 33.29 -5.15
CA LYS A 23 7.46 33.37 -6.53
C LYS A 23 7.48 34.83 -6.98
N CYS A 24 8.41 35.18 -7.84
CA CYS A 24 8.62 36.53 -8.35
C CYS A 24 8.02 36.69 -9.74
N ARG A 25 7.18 37.69 -9.95
CA ARG A 25 6.63 38.02 -11.27
C ARG A 25 7.30 39.28 -11.81
N GLY A 26 7.87 39.18 -13.01
CA GLY A 26 8.54 40.28 -13.68
C GLY A 26 7.63 41.13 -14.56
N PRO A 27 8.14 42.27 -15.07
CA PRO A 27 7.37 43.29 -15.77
C PRO A 27 6.76 42.83 -17.10
N LYS A 28 7.27 41.76 -17.73
CA LYS A 28 6.71 41.16 -18.95
C LYS A 28 5.84 39.92 -18.65
N GLY A 29 5.57 39.63 -17.36
CA GLY A 29 4.75 38.51 -16.92
C GLY A 29 5.51 37.21 -16.67
N GLU A 30 6.83 37.20 -16.82
CA GLU A 30 7.70 36.07 -16.50
C GLU A 30 7.66 35.75 -15.00
N VAL A 31 7.67 34.46 -14.64
CA VAL A 31 7.66 34.00 -13.25
C VAL A 31 8.96 33.27 -12.96
N VAL A 32 9.67 33.71 -11.93
CA VAL A 32 10.94 33.12 -11.46
C VAL A 32 10.80 32.76 -9.98
N ILE A 33 11.29 31.59 -9.59
CA ILE A 33 11.38 31.19 -8.19
C ILE A 33 12.75 31.61 -7.66
N SER A 34 12.76 32.37 -6.57
CA SER A 34 13.98 32.87 -5.93
C SER A 34 14.00 32.46 -4.47
N ASP A 35 15.15 32.00 -4.00
CA ASP A 35 15.35 31.60 -2.59
C ASP A 35 15.83 32.77 -1.71
N THR A 36 16.12 33.92 -2.31
CA THR A 36 16.66 35.11 -1.63
C THR A 36 15.72 36.32 -1.68
N GLY A 37 14.50 36.14 -2.21
CA GLY A 37 13.51 37.20 -2.40
C GLY A 37 13.46 37.74 -3.83
N CYS A 38 12.50 38.62 -4.12
CA CYS A 38 12.34 39.23 -5.43
C CYS A 38 13.15 40.53 -5.53
N TYR A 39 14.01 40.64 -6.56
CA TYR A 39 14.88 41.80 -6.77
C TYR A 39 14.47 42.62 -7.99
N GLY A 40 14.83 43.90 -8.01
CA GLY A 40 14.51 44.83 -9.11
C GLY A 40 13.03 45.24 -9.12
N ASN A 41 12.41 45.27 -10.30
CA ASN A 41 10.99 45.58 -10.50
C ASN A 41 10.09 44.32 -10.49
N THR A 42 10.55 43.24 -9.87
CA THR A 42 9.78 41.99 -9.74
C THR A 42 9.01 41.99 -8.41
N SER A 43 7.76 41.55 -8.44
CA SER A 43 6.90 41.51 -7.24
C SER A 43 6.75 40.09 -6.73
N THR A 44 6.84 39.92 -5.40
CA THR A 44 6.48 38.66 -4.74
C THR A 44 4.97 38.45 -4.82
N GLU A 45 4.54 37.33 -5.39
CA GLU A 45 3.14 36.92 -5.37
C GLU A 45 2.90 36.02 -4.15
N SER A 46 2.48 36.59 -3.02
CA SER A 46 2.01 35.77 -1.90
C SER A 46 0.60 35.29 -2.20
N VAL A 47 0.44 34.00 -2.52
CA VAL A 47 -0.87 33.36 -2.57
C VAL A 47 -1.36 33.14 -1.13
N ARG A 48 -1.73 34.23 -0.46
CA ARG A 48 -2.59 34.17 0.71
C ARG A 48 -4.00 34.25 0.15
N SER A 49 -4.70 33.12 0.09
CA SER A 49 -6.13 33.15 -0.17
C SER A 49 -6.75 34.04 0.90
N SER A 50 -7.24 35.22 0.50
CA SER A 50 -7.95 36.15 1.40
C SER A 50 -9.37 35.64 1.67
N GLU A 51 -9.54 34.33 1.79
CA GLU A 51 -10.82 33.75 2.11
C GLU A 51 -11.15 34.16 3.54
N TYR A 52 -12.25 34.89 3.70
CA TYR A 52 -12.75 35.28 5.01
C TYR A 52 -13.08 33.99 5.80
N ILE A 53 -12.22 33.64 6.75
CA ILE A 53 -12.48 32.54 7.68
C ILE A 53 -13.48 33.05 8.69
N SER A 54 -14.72 32.57 8.61
CA SER A 54 -15.72 32.91 9.61
C SER A 54 -15.24 32.48 11.01
N PRO A 55 -15.62 33.21 12.08
CA PRO A 55 -15.26 32.83 13.45
C PRO A 55 -15.66 31.38 13.80
N GLU A 56 -16.76 30.90 13.22
CA GLU A 56 -17.25 29.54 13.37
C GLU A 56 -16.32 28.51 12.73
N ARG A 57 -15.89 28.73 11.48
CA ARG A 57 -14.93 27.84 10.80
C ARG A 57 -13.60 27.77 11.56
N ALA A 58 -13.17 28.88 12.16
CA ALA A 58 -11.96 28.92 13.00
C ALA A 58 -12.13 28.16 14.33
N ARG A 59 -13.34 28.09 14.91
CA ARG A 59 -13.62 27.27 16.09
C ARG A 59 -13.62 25.78 15.75
N GLN A 60 -14.35 25.39 14.70
CA GLN A 60 -14.41 24.00 14.25
C GLN A 60 -13.04 23.44 13.87
N ALA A 61 -12.19 24.23 13.21
CA ALA A 61 -10.82 23.83 12.87
C ALA A 61 -9.96 23.57 14.12
N ARG A 62 -10.10 24.41 15.16
CA ARG A 62 -9.38 24.23 16.43
C ARG A 62 -9.85 22.97 17.16
N GLU A 63 -11.16 22.75 17.26
CA GLU A 63 -11.71 21.56 17.89
C GLU A 63 -11.33 20.27 17.15
N ALA A 64 -11.36 20.29 15.82
CA ALA A 64 -10.87 19.17 15.00
C ALA A 64 -9.37 18.93 15.23
N SER A 65 -8.56 19.99 15.29
CA SER A 65 -7.13 19.87 15.57
C SER A 65 -6.87 19.28 16.96
N THR A 66 -7.57 19.73 17.99
CA THR A 66 -7.46 19.18 19.36
C THR A 66 -7.85 17.71 19.40
N ARG A 67 -8.95 17.31 18.74
CA ARG A 67 -9.36 15.90 18.65
C ARG A 67 -8.31 15.05 17.94
N ASN A 68 -7.79 15.52 16.82
CA ASN A 68 -6.76 14.82 16.07
C ASN A 68 -5.47 14.67 16.89
N GLN A 69 -5.06 15.71 17.62
CA GLN A 69 -3.90 15.65 18.51
C GLN A 69 -4.09 14.65 19.65
N ALA A 70 -5.27 14.63 20.28
CA ALA A 70 -5.57 13.65 21.33
C ALA A 70 -5.54 12.21 20.77
N GLN A 71 -6.06 12.00 19.56
CA GLN A 71 -6.01 10.70 18.90
C GLN A 71 -4.57 10.26 18.60
N LEU A 72 -3.72 11.16 18.09
CA LEU A 72 -2.32 10.88 17.81
C LEU A 72 -1.56 10.53 19.10
N GLN A 73 -1.77 11.28 20.18
CA GLN A 73 -1.17 10.96 21.48
C GLN A 73 -1.61 9.58 22.00
N GLY A 74 -2.87 9.21 21.81
CA GLY A 74 -3.37 7.87 22.13
C GLY A 74 -2.62 6.78 21.36
N ILE A 75 -2.47 6.96 20.04
CA ILE A 75 -1.74 6.03 19.16
C ILE A 75 -0.25 5.96 19.54
N GLU A 76 0.38 7.09 19.83
CA GLU A 76 1.79 7.16 20.25
C GLU A 76 2.01 6.42 21.57
N ASN A 77 1.11 6.59 22.54
CA ASN A 77 1.18 5.90 23.82
C ASN A 77 0.99 4.38 23.67
N GLU A 78 0.04 3.94 22.83
CA GLU A 78 -0.17 2.52 22.54
C GLU A 78 1.04 1.91 21.83
N ASN A 79 1.60 2.61 20.84
CA ASN A 79 2.82 2.19 20.15
C ASN A 79 4.03 2.13 21.09
N ALA A 80 4.18 3.10 21.99
CA ALA A 80 5.26 3.12 22.98
C ALA A 80 5.15 1.93 23.94
N ALA A 81 3.94 1.64 24.44
CA ALA A 81 3.68 0.48 25.30
C ALA A 81 3.97 -0.83 24.58
N TYR A 82 3.57 -0.95 23.30
CA TYR A 82 3.87 -2.11 22.48
C TYR A 82 5.39 -2.29 22.27
N ARG A 83 6.12 -1.21 21.96
CA ARG A 83 7.59 -1.25 21.81
C ARG A 83 8.28 -1.66 23.10
N GLN A 84 7.89 -1.10 24.25
CA GLN A 84 8.42 -1.50 25.55
C GLN A 84 8.14 -2.98 25.86
N ALA A 85 6.93 -3.47 25.56
CA ALA A 85 6.60 -4.88 25.73
C ALA A 85 7.47 -5.79 24.84
N GLN A 86 7.84 -5.33 23.64
CA GLN A 86 8.78 -6.05 22.78
C GLN A 86 10.22 -6.02 23.31
N GLU A 87 10.69 -4.88 23.83
CA GLU A 87 12.02 -4.74 24.42
C GLU A 87 12.18 -5.61 25.68
N ILE A 88 11.16 -5.67 26.55
CA ILE A 88 11.15 -6.55 27.73
C ILE A 88 11.23 -8.03 27.31
N LYS A 89 10.47 -8.42 26.27
CA LYS A 89 10.55 -9.78 25.70
C LYS A 89 11.91 -10.08 25.08
N ALA A 90 12.57 -9.09 24.47
CA ALA A 90 13.91 -9.24 23.90
C ALA A 90 15.00 -9.33 24.98
N GLY A 91 14.88 -8.59 26.09
CA GLY A 91 15.82 -8.62 27.21
C GLY A 91 15.79 -9.94 28.01
N GLN A 92 14.68 -10.67 28.01
CA GLN A 92 14.57 -11.96 28.69
C GLN A 92 15.21 -13.15 27.94
N VAL A 93 15.75 -12.95 26.73
CA VAL A 93 16.41 -14.01 25.94
C VAL A 93 17.92 -14.13 26.26
N GLN A 94 18.49 -13.25 27.10
CA GLN A 94 19.92 -13.26 27.44
C GLN A 94 20.21 -13.76 28.87
N ALA A 95 19.92 -15.03 29.16
CA ALA A 95 20.51 -15.74 30.30
C ALA A 95 20.36 -17.27 30.16
N GLN A 96 20.99 -17.87 29.15
CA GLN A 96 21.25 -19.32 29.15
C GLN A 96 22.72 -19.56 28.77
N PRO A 97 23.49 -20.29 29.60
CA PRO A 97 24.89 -20.59 29.29
C PRO A 97 24.93 -21.59 28.11
N VAL A 98 25.70 -21.24 27.09
CA VAL A 98 25.87 -22.03 25.87
C VAL A 98 26.82 -23.19 26.18
N ALA A 99 26.25 -24.33 26.58
CA ALA A 99 26.97 -25.61 26.52
C ALA A 99 27.00 -26.07 25.05
N GLN A 100 28.21 -26.31 24.55
CA GLN A 100 28.49 -26.71 23.18
C GLN A 100 27.68 -27.95 22.76
N ALA A 101 26.92 -27.83 21.67
CA ALA A 101 26.44 -28.99 20.93
C ALA A 101 26.39 -28.68 19.43
N THR A 102 27.22 -29.38 18.68
CA THR A 102 27.16 -29.53 17.22
C THR A 102 25.85 -30.22 16.82
N ALA A 103 24.81 -29.41 16.56
CA ALA A 103 23.60 -29.78 15.82
C ALA A 103 23.05 -28.51 15.16
N PRO A 104 22.45 -28.56 13.95
CA PRO A 104 21.79 -27.39 13.39
C PRO A 104 20.67 -26.94 14.33
N ALA A 105 20.71 -25.68 14.75
CA ALA A 105 19.75 -25.12 15.70
C ALA A 105 18.31 -25.27 15.17
N PRO A 106 17.32 -25.57 16.04
CA PRO A 106 15.92 -25.57 15.63
C PRO A 106 15.53 -24.18 15.13
N ILE A 107 14.93 -24.09 13.94
CA ILE A 107 14.38 -22.83 13.42
C ILE A 107 13.36 -22.33 14.45
N THR A 108 13.60 -21.15 15.00
CA THR A 108 12.67 -20.56 15.96
C THR A 108 11.45 -19.99 15.24
N ASP A 109 10.33 -19.85 15.94
CA ASP A 109 9.11 -19.26 15.35
C ASP A 109 9.37 -17.87 14.73
N SER A 110 10.27 -17.11 15.34
CA SER A 110 10.71 -15.81 14.85
C SER A 110 11.48 -15.91 13.53
N ASP A 111 12.29 -16.95 13.35
CA ASP A 111 13.08 -17.14 12.13
C ASP A 111 12.21 -17.61 10.98
N ALA A 112 11.26 -18.51 11.25
CA ALA A 112 10.24 -18.93 10.28
C ALA A 112 9.42 -17.73 9.77
N TYR A 113 8.96 -16.85 10.68
CA TYR A 113 8.27 -15.62 10.31
C TYR A 113 9.13 -14.70 9.43
N ARG A 114 10.38 -14.41 9.85
CA ARG A 114 11.29 -13.53 9.09
C ARG A 114 11.62 -14.08 7.71
N ASN A 115 11.82 -15.40 7.61
CA ASN A 115 12.09 -16.07 6.35
C ASN A 115 10.90 -15.94 5.39
N CYS A 116 9.68 -16.17 5.88
CA CYS A 116 8.46 -15.97 5.11
C CYS A 116 8.33 -14.54 4.60
N VAL A 117 8.46 -13.54 5.48
CA VAL A 117 8.35 -12.12 5.12
C VAL A 117 9.37 -11.75 4.04
N ARG A 118 10.64 -12.16 4.20
CA ARG A 118 11.69 -11.90 3.21
C ARG A 118 11.34 -12.47 1.83
N ASP A 119 10.84 -13.70 1.77
CA ASP A 119 10.57 -14.36 0.49
C ASP A 119 9.35 -13.73 -0.21
N VAL A 120 8.33 -13.32 0.56
CA VAL A 120 7.18 -12.55 0.08
C VAL A 120 7.60 -11.17 -0.45
N GLU A 121 8.47 -10.46 0.28
CA GLU A 121 8.92 -9.11 -0.11
C GLU A 121 9.72 -9.09 -1.41
N ARG A 122 10.45 -10.18 -1.70
CA ARG A 122 11.22 -10.34 -2.94
C ARG A 122 10.35 -10.46 -4.20
N GLN A 123 9.08 -10.82 -4.06
CA GLN A 123 8.22 -11.02 -5.23
C GLN A 123 7.80 -9.70 -5.88
N PRO A 124 7.66 -9.65 -7.22
CA PRO A 124 7.14 -8.48 -7.93
C PRO A 124 5.60 -8.42 -7.82
N ALA A 125 5.09 -8.21 -6.60
CA ALA A 125 3.67 -8.05 -6.27
C ALA A 125 3.35 -6.62 -5.81
N SER A 126 2.07 -6.23 -5.86
CA SER A 126 1.63 -4.92 -5.34
C SER A 126 1.77 -4.85 -3.82
N GLN A 127 1.90 -3.63 -3.27
CA GLN A 127 2.10 -3.42 -1.83
C GLN A 127 0.95 -3.99 -0.98
N SER A 128 -0.29 -3.88 -1.47
CA SER A 128 -1.46 -4.48 -0.81
C SER A 128 -1.34 -6.00 -0.71
N VAL A 129 -0.88 -6.66 -1.78
CA VAL A 129 -0.72 -8.11 -1.80
C VAL A 129 0.40 -8.53 -0.85
N LYS A 130 1.54 -7.81 -0.86
CA LYS A 130 2.63 -8.08 0.06
C LYS A 130 2.19 -7.95 1.52
N ALA A 131 1.49 -6.87 1.86
CA ALA A 131 0.97 -6.64 3.22
C ALA A 131 0.03 -7.77 3.67
N GLU A 132 -0.87 -8.23 2.80
CA GLU A 132 -1.75 -9.36 3.08
C GLU A 132 -0.94 -10.65 3.36
N MET A 133 0.05 -10.94 2.52
CA MET A 133 0.88 -12.15 2.66
C MET A 133 1.83 -12.08 3.87
N ILE A 134 2.35 -10.90 4.20
CA ILE A 134 3.13 -10.69 5.43
C ILE A 134 2.26 -10.92 6.68
N ALA A 135 0.98 -10.55 6.64
CA ALA A 135 0.06 -10.87 7.72
C ALA A 135 -0.17 -12.39 7.84
N ALA A 136 -0.25 -13.10 6.72
CA ALA A 136 -0.35 -14.56 6.70
C ALA A 136 0.89 -15.26 7.28
N CYS A 137 2.11 -14.70 7.09
CA CYS A 137 3.35 -15.26 7.63
C CYS A 137 3.37 -15.41 9.16
N ARG A 138 2.48 -14.73 9.90
CA ARG A 138 2.44 -14.78 11.39
C ARG A 138 2.26 -16.19 11.95
N THR A 139 1.67 -17.11 11.18
CA THR A 139 1.47 -18.51 11.60
C THR A 139 2.62 -19.44 11.24
N SER A 140 3.59 -18.98 10.43
CA SER A 140 4.63 -19.84 9.84
C SER A 140 5.42 -20.65 10.86
N GLY A 141 5.88 -20.03 11.95
CA GLY A 141 6.60 -20.74 13.01
C GLY A 141 5.79 -21.83 13.68
N LEU A 142 4.58 -21.48 14.13
CA LEU A 142 3.66 -22.43 14.77
C LEU A 142 3.36 -23.61 13.86
N VAL A 143 3.02 -23.35 12.59
CA VAL A 143 2.64 -24.39 11.62
C VAL A 143 3.84 -25.27 11.26
N GLN A 144 5.03 -24.69 11.05
CA GLN A 144 6.23 -25.48 10.77
C GLN A 144 6.55 -26.43 11.92
N ARG A 145 6.44 -25.97 13.17
CA ARG A 145 6.63 -26.82 14.35
C ARG A 145 5.52 -27.86 14.53
N SER A 146 4.25 -27.46 14.47
CA SER A 146 3.13 -28.36 14.73
C SER A 146 2.98 -29.45 13.66
N SER A 147 3.31 -29.12 12.42
CA SER A 147 3.19 -30.01 11.28
C SER A 147 4.49 -30.77 10.97
N GLY A 148 5.57 -30.49 11.72
CA GLY A 148 6.88 -31.13 11.51
C GLY A 148 7.54 -30.80 10.16
N ILE A 149 7.21 -29.65 9.56
CA ILE A 149 7.80 -29.23 8.29
C ILE A 149 9.25 -28.86 8.55
N SER A 150 10.18 -29.56 7.91
CA SER A 150 11.61 -29.25 8.01
C SER A 150 11.97 -27.99 7.23
N GLY A 151 13.01 -27.28 7.65
CA GLY A 151 13.54 -26.13 6.90
C GLY A 151 13.94 -26.47 5.46
N ASP A 152 14.40 -27.70 5.22
CA ASP A 152 14.72 -28.21 3.88
C ASP A 152 13.47 -28.35 3.01
N ALA A 153 12.36 -28.84 3.59
CA ALA A 153 11.08 -28.94 2.88
C ALA A 153 10.57 -27.54 2.48
N VAL A 154 10.67 -26.55 3.38
CA VAL A 154 10.34 -25.16 3.07
C VAL A 154 11.23 -24.63 1.95
N THR A 155 12.54 -24.84 2.06
CA THR A 155 13.53 -24.34 1.07
C THR A 155 13.29 -24.94 -0.32
N ASN A 156 12.96 -26.24 -0.39
CA ASN A 156 12.63 -26.89 -1.66
C ASN A 156 11.33 -26.34 -2.24
N CYS A 157 10.29 -26.15 -1.42
CA CYS A 157 9.03 -25.53 -1.84
C CYS A 157 9.26 -24.13 -2.41
N VAL A 158 10.03 -23.28 -1.72
CA VAL A 158 10.37 -21.92 -2.19
C VAL A 158 11.06 -21.98 -3.55
N ARG A 159 12.06 -22.86 -3.72
CA ARG A 159 12.78 -23.02 -4.99
C ARG A 159 11.86 -23.44 -6.13
N ASP A 160 10.93 -24.35 -5.87
CA ASP A 160 9.97 -24.81 -6.88
C ASP A 160 9.02 -23.69 -7.30
N VAL A 161 8.52 -22.90 -6.36
CA VAL A 161 7.68 -21.73 -6.63
C VAL A 161 8.42 -20.69 -7.46
N GLU A 162 9.68 -20.39 -7.11
CA GLU A 162 10.49 -19.42 -7.84
C GLU A 162 10.68 -19.81 -9.31
N ARG A 163 10.80 -21.11 -9.60
CA ARG A 163 10.94 -21.67 -10.95
C ARG A 163 9.64 -21.61 -11.77
N THR A 164 8.47 -21.42 -11.15
CA THR A 164 7.21 -21.34 -11.88
C THR A 164 7.11 -20.07 -12.75
N ALA A 165 6.29 -20.13 -13.80
CA ALA A 165 5.90 -18.96 -14.59
C ALA A 165 4.72 -18.17 -13.97
N ALA A 166 4.42 -18.38 -12.68
CA ALA A 166 3.32 -17.71 -12.02
C ALA A 166 3.54 -16.20 -11.89
N SER A 167 2.44 -15.44 -11.81
CA SER A 167 2.50 -13.99 -11.56
C SER A 167 3.15 -13.68 -10.21
N GLY A 168 3.71 -12.48 -10.03
CA GLY A 168 4.33 -12.09 -8.75
C GLY A 168 3.36 -12.14 -7.57
N LYS A 169 2.08 -11.82 -7.79
CA LYS A 169 1.02 -11.99 -6.78
C LYS A 169 0.86 -13.46 -6.38
N GLU A 170 0.81 -14.34 -7.36
CA GLU A 170 0.64 -15.77 -7.13
C GLU A 170 1.87 -16.38 -6.44
N LYS A 171 3.08 -16.01 -6.88
CA LYS A 171 4.31 -16.43 -6.19
C LYS A 171 4.33 -15.97 -4.73
N ALA A 172 3.93 -14.73 -4.43
CA ALA A 172 3.87 -14.25 -3.04
C ALA A 172 2.91 -15.09 -2.18
N ARG A 173 1.75 -15.47 -2.73
CA ARG A 173 0.80 -16.39 -2.06
C ARG A 173 1.41 -17.77 -1.83
N GLN A 174 1.98 -18.37 -2.87
CA GLN A 174 2.57 -19.71 -2.79
C GLN A 174 3.75 -19.75 -1.81
N LEU A 175 4.59 -18.72 -1.79
CA LEU A 175 5.70 -18.63 -0.83
C LEU A 175 5.19 -18.53 0.60
N ALA A 176 4.18 -17.70 0.88
CA ALA A 176 3.58 -17.65 2.20
C ALA A 176 3.03 -19.04 2.62
N THR A 177 2.41 -19.77 1.70
CA THR A 177 1.96 -21.16 1.95
C THR A 177 3.12 -22.13 2.20
N CYS A 178 4.23 -22.05 1.45
CA CYS A 178 5.42 -22.88 1.69
C CYS A 178 5.94 -22.76 3.12
N HIS A 179 5.85 -21.55 3.68
CA HIS A 179 6.26 -21.28 5.05
C HIS A 179 5.19 -21.64 6.11
N GLY A 180 4.02 -22.14 5.72
CA GLY A 180 2.91 -22.41 6.65
C GLY A 180 2.11 -21.17 7.05
N GLY A 181 2.12 -20.14 6.21
CA GLY A 181 1.28 -18.95 6.39
C GLY A 181 -0.20 -19.26 6.14
N ASP A 182 -1.09 -18.65 6.93
CA ASP A 182 -2.55 -18.74 6.74
C ASP A 182 -3.00 -17.84 5.59
N VAL A 183 -2.81 -18.33 4.37
CA VAL A 183 -3.19 -17.63 3.14
C VAL A 183 -4.67 -17.83 2.87
N LYS A 184 -5.45 -16.75 2.96
CA LYS A 184 -6.87 -16.79 2.63
C LYS A 184 -7.07 -17.17 1.16
N PRO A 185 -8.01 -18.07 0.83
CA PRO A 185 -8.35 -18.40 -0.55
C PRO A 185 -8.70 -17.12 -1.33
N GLU A 186 -8.20 -17.02 -2.57
CA GLU A 186 -8.60 -15.93 -3.43
C GLU A 186 -10.09 -16.07 -3.77
N PRO A 187 -10.89 -15.00 -3.72
CA PRO A 187 -12.27 -15.04 -4.20
C PRO A 187 -12.30 -15.59 -5.63
N PRO A 188 -13.27 -16.44 -5.98
CA PRO A 188 -13.39 -16.92 -7.34
C PRO A 188 -13.48 -15.73 -8.30
N PRO A 189 -12.89 -15.82 -9.50
CA PRO A 189 -13.01 -14.76 -10.48
C PRO A 189 -14.51 -14.49 -10.73
N PRO A 190 -14.89 -13.22 -10.94
CA PRO A 190 -16.28 -12.90 -11.25
C PRO A 190 -16.71 -13.74 -12.46
N PRO A 191 -17.95 -14.28 -12.45
CA PRO A 191 -18.45 -15.03 -13.58
C PRO A 191 -18.32 -14.17 -14.84
N LYS A 192 -17.78 -14.77 -15.91
CA LYS A 192 -17.72 -14.09 -17.21
C LYS A 192 -19.14 -13.62 -17.56
N PRO A 193 -19.33 -12.37 -18.05
CA PRO A 193 -20.63 -11.91 -18.50
C PRO A 193 -21.20 -12.92 -19.50
N GLN A 194 -22.37 -13.48 -19.22
CA GLN A 194 -23.02 -14.37 -20.17
C GLN A 194 -23.43 -13.54 -21.40
N PRO A 195 -23.24 -14.06 -22.62
CA PRO A 195 -23.75 -13.40 -23.82
C PRO A 195 -25.27 -13.22 -23.68
N SER A 196 -25.73 -11.98 -23.80
CA SER A 196 -27.16 -11.68 -23.78
C SER A 196 -27.83 -12.24 -25.04
N THR A 197 -28.96 -12.92 -24.88
CA THR A 197 -29.74 -13.45 -26.00
C THR A 197 -30.81 -12.46 -26.41
N ILE A 198 -30.94 -12.22 -27.71
CA ILE A 198 -31.98 -11.34 -28.24
C ILE A 198 -33.34 -12.01 -28.03
N THR A 199 -34.27 -11.32 -27.37
CA THR A 199 -35.63 -11.81 -27.12
C THR A 199 -36.63 -11.26 -28.13
N SER A 200 -36.44 -10.02 -28.59
CA SER A 200 -37.31 -9.39 -29.58
C SER A 200 -36.55 -8.34 -30.40
N CYS A 201 -37.00 -8.10 -31.63
CA CYS A 201 -36.51 -6.98 -32.44
C CYS A 201 -37.69 -6.26 -33.09
N ASP A 202 -37.55 -4.95 -33.22
CA ASP A 202 -38.43 -4.09 -33.99
C ASP A 202 -37.64 -3.36 -35.08
N ARG A 203 -38.27 -2.37 -35.73
CA ARG A 203 -37.63 -1.57 -36.79
C ARG A 203 -36.47 -0.71 -36.27
N GLY A 204 -36.49 -0.35 -34.97
CA GLY A 204 -35.52 0.55 -34.35
C GLY A 204 -34.39 -0.16 -33.61
N GLY A 205 -34.48 -1.47 -33.38
CA GLY A 205 -33.48 -2.21 -32.63
C GLY A 205 -33.91 -3.59 -32.14
N CYS A 206 -33.08 -4.15 -31.26
CA CYS A 206 -33.36 -5.40 -30.58
C CYS A 206 -33.31 -5.22 -29.06
N TRP A 207 -34.04 -6.06 -28.34
CA TRP A 207 -33.97 -6.21 -26.90
C TRP A 207 -33.41 -7.58 -26.55
N ASP A 208 -32.68 -7.65 -25.45
CA ASP A 208 -32.19 -8.90 -24.90
C ASP A 208 -33.06 -9.43 -23.74
N ASN A 209 -32.62 -10.56 -23.18
CA ASN A 209 -33.26 -11.23 -22.04
C ASN A 209 -33.07 -10.51 -20.70
N VAL A 210 -32.28 -9.43 -20.65
CA VAL A 210 -32.04 -8.62 -19.44
C VAL A 210 -32.54 -7.18 -19.60
N GLY A 211 -33.28 -6.88 -20.67
CA GLY A 211 -33.92 -5.58 -20.92
C GLY A 211 -33.03 -4.53 -21.57
N ASN A 212 -31.81 -4.86 -21.99
CA ASN A 212 -30.98 -3.92 -22.73
C ASN A 212 -31.54 -3.71 -24.13
N ARG A 213 -31.57 -2.45 -24.57
CA ARG A 213 -31.92 -2.06 -25.92
C ARG A 213 -30.67 -1.85 -26.77
N TYR A 214 -30.72 -2.37 -27.99
CA TYR A 214 -29.67 -2.30 -28.99
C TYR A 214 -30.23 -1.61 -30.22
N ASN A 215 -29.77 -0.40 -30.48
CA ASN A 215 -30.15 0.35 -31.67
C ASN A 215 -29.49 -0.26 -32.91
N SER A 216 -30.26 -0.41 -33.98
CA SER A 216 -29.75 -0.89 -35.26
C SER A 216 -28.72 0.09 -35.82
N GLY A 217 -27.51 -0.39 -36.08
CA GLY A 217 -26.50 0.30 -36.86
C GLY A 217 -26.50 -0.14 -38.33
N GLY A 218 -25.36 0.00 -39.00
CA GLY A 218 -25.16 -0.53 -40.34
C GLY A 218 -24.89 -2.05 -40.33
N GLY A 219 -25.65 -2.81 -41.11
CA GLY A 219 -25.47 -4.26 -41.27
C GLY A 219 -25.77 -5.04 -39.99
N ASN A 220 -24.80 -5.84 -39.53
CA ASN A 220 -24.90 -6.62 -38.29
C ASN A 220 -24.45 -5.84 -37.04
N THR A 221 -24.09 -4.57 -37.19
CA THR A 221 -23.61 -3.73 -36.08
C THR A 221 -24.78 -3.17 -35.28
N MET A 222 -24.69 -3.27 -33.96
CA MET A 222 -25.71 -2.87 -33.00
C MET A 222 -25.09 -1.98 -31.92
N PHE A 223 -25.80 -0.93 -31.50
CA PHE A 223 -25.32 0.01 -30.49
C PHE A 223 -26.14 -0.10 -29.20
N ARG A 224 -25.49 -0.48 -28.10
CA ARG A 224 -26.12 -0.52 -26.79
C ARG A 224 -26.17 0.87 -26.17
N ASN A 225 -27.13 1.12 -25.29
CA ASN A 225 -27.34 2.42 -24.62
C ASN A 225 -26.13 2.94 -23.84
N ASP A 226 -25.18 2.09 -23.46
CA ASP A 226 -23.93 2.46 -22.79
C ASP A 226 -22.80 2.83 -23.76
N GLY A 227 -23.09 2.93 -25.06
CA GLY A 227 -22.14 3.28 -26.11
C GLY A 227 -21.31 2.11 -26.64
N LYS A 228 -21.50 0.90 -26.12
CA LYS A 228 -20.79 -0.27 -26.65
C LYS A 228 -21.32 -0.70 -28.01
N THR A 229 -20.39 -1.10 -28.87
CA THR A 229 -20.71 -1.62 -30.20
C THR A 229 -20.71 -3.15 -30.15
N CYS A 230 -21.80 -3.74 -30.61
CA CYS A 230 -22.01 -5.17 -30.63
C CYS A 230 -22.22 -5.66 -32.05
N GLN A 231 -21.80 -6.90 -32.34
CA GLN A 231 -22.08 -7.59 -33.58
C GLN A 231 -23.17 -8.63 -33.34
N LYS A 232 -24.23 -8.59 -34.13
CA LYS A 232 -25.31 -9.58 -34.12
C LYS A 232 -24.86 -10.81 -34.90
N VAL A 233 -24.81 -11.95 -34.21
CA VAL A 233 -24.50 -13.26 -34.78
C VAL A 233 -25.66 -14.19 -34.48
N GLY A 234 -26.55 -14.38 -35.47
CA GLY A 234 -27.81 -15.10 -35.28
C GLY A 234 -28.72 -14.38 -34.27
N ASN A 235 -29.04 -15.07 -33.17
CA ASN A 235 -29.87 -14.54 -32.09
C ASN A 235 -29.06 -14.07 -30.85
N THR A 236 -27.74 -13.96 -30.99
CA THR A 236 -26.83 -13.59 -29.91
C THR A 236 -26.07 -12.31 -30.28
N LEU A 237 -25.74 -11.50 -29.27
CA LEU A 237 -24.92 -10.30 -29.43
C LEU A 237 -23.53 -10.53 -28.85
N ASN A 238 -22.52 -10.22 -29.65
CA ASN A 238 -21.13 -10.18 -29.20
C ASN A 238 -20.67 -8.74 -29.10
N CYS A 239 -20.48 -8.24 -27.88
CA CYS A 239 -20.13 -6.85 -27.59
C CYS A 239 -18.66 -6.74 -27.18
N ASN A 240 -17.94 -5.76 -27.74
CA ASN A 240 -16.60 -5.36 -27.30
C ASN A 240 -16.68 -4.13 -26.39
#